data_AF-A0A391PHI3-F1
#
_entry.id   AF-A0A391PHI3-F1
#
_cell.length_a   1.000
_cell.length_b   1.000
_cell.length_c   1.000
_cell.angle_alpha   90.00
_cell.angle_beta   90.00
_cell.angle_gamma   90.00
#
_symmetry.space_group_name_H-M   'P 1'
#
loop_
_entity.id
_entity.type
_entity.pdbx_description
1 polymer ?
#
loop_
_entity_poly.entity_id
_entity_poly.type
_entity_poly.pdbx_seq_one_letter_code
_entity_poly.pdbx_strand_id
1 'polypeptide(L)' 'MYQVMEYFTDLHDADHEYHPGDIFPREGISVSEERLRELSGSDNKRGMPLIAKIQDETEQSERAEPNTDPAKATEA' A
#
# COMPACT_ATOMS: atom_id res chain seq x y z
N MET A 1 6.55 5.54 6.71
CA MET A 1 5.16 5.01 6.78
C MET A 1 5.10 3.59 6.22
N TYR A 2 3.94 2.93 6.25
CA TYR A 2 3.68 1.70 5.50
C TYR A 2 2.65 1.95 4.40
N GLN A 3 2.77 1.22 3.30
CA GLN A 3 1.80 1.19 2.23
C GLN A 3 1.04 -0.13 2.28
N VAL A 4 -0.27 -0.06 2.13
CA VAL A 4 -1.15 -1.21 2.08
C VAL A 4 -0.95 -1.91 0.74
N MET A 5 -0.66 -3.21 0.78
CA MET A 5 -0.50 -4.05 -0.41
C MET A 5 -1.80 -4.75 -0.77
N GLU A 6 -2.55 -5.15 0.25
CA GLU A 6 -3.74 -6.00 0.12
C GLU A 6 -4.86 -5.42 0.97
N TYR A 7 -6.10 -5.49 0.47
CA TYR A 7 -7.25 -5.00 1.20
C TYR A 7 -7.39 -5.67 2.58
N PHE A 8 -7.61 -4.89 3.64
CA PHE A 8 -7.98 -5.43 4.94
C PHE A 8 -8.83 -4.46 5.76
N THR A 9 -9.62 -5.02 6.67
CA THR A 9 -10.39 -4.26 7.65
C THR A 9 -9.64 -4.29 8.98
N ASP A 10 -9.27 -3.12 9.50
CA ASP A 10 -8.62 -3.01 10.81
C ASP A 10 -9.65 -2.90 11.93
N LEU A 11 -9.84 -4.00 12.65
CA LEU A 11 -10.78 -4.08 13.78
C LEU A 11 -10.38 -3.14 14.93
N HIS A 12 -9.11 -2.72 15.00
CA HIS A 12 -8.60 -1.82 16.03
C HIS A 12 -8.80 -0.33 15.65
N ASP A 13 -9.27 -0.05 14.43
CA ASP A 13 -9.43 1.29 13.87
C ASP A 13 -10.89 1.58 13.48
N ALA A 14 -11.83 1.12 14.32
CA ALA A 14 -13.28 1.24 14.09
C ALA A 14 -13.73 0.60 12.77
N ASP A 15 -13.24 -0.62 12.50
CA ASP A 15 -13.52 -1.37 11.27
C ASP A 15 -13.13 -0.59 10.00
N HIS A 16 -12.07 0.22 10.08
CA HIS A 16 -11.62 0.98 8.93
C HIS A 16 -11.06 0.06 7.85
N GLU A 17 -11.53 0.28 6.63
CA GLU A 17 -11.13 -0.43 5.44
C GLU A 17 -9.91 0.24 4.79
N TYR A 18 -8.83 -0.52 4.67
CA TYR A 18 -7.63 -0.13 3.95
C TYR A 18 -7.59 -0.84 2.59
N HIS A 19 -7.35 -0.08 1.54
CA HIS A 19 -7.24 -0.56 0.17
C HIS A 19 -5.77 -0.54 -0.30
N PRO A 20 -5.39 -1.38 -1.28
CA PRO A 20 -4.06 -1.34 -1.86
C PRO A 20 -3.67 0.07 -2.34
N GLY A 21 -2.52 0.57 -1.88
CA GLY A 21 -2.06 1.93 -2.12
C GLY A 21 -2.27 2.90 -0.94
N ASP A 22 -3.14 2.56 0.01
CA ASP A 22 -3.38 3.40 1.18
C ASP A 22 -2.16 3.46 2.11
N ILE A 23 -2.09 4.53 2.90
CA ILE A 23 -1.04 4.75 3.89
C ILE A 23 -1.51 4.27 5.26
N PHE A 24 -0.69 3.45 5.90
CA PHE A 24 -0.92 2.92 7.24
C PHE A 24 0.22 3.29 8.20
N PRO A 25 -0.09 3.66 9.46
CA PRO A 25 -1.42 4.00 10.00
C PRO A 25 -1.92 5.37 9.52
N ARG A 26 -3.22 5.67 9.70
CA ARG A 26 -3.79 7.00 9.42
C ARG A 26 -3.11 8.10 10.22
N GLU A 27 -3.13 9.32 9.68
CA GLU A 27 -2.63 10.49 10.40
C GLU A 27 -3.34 10.66 11.75
N GLY A 28 -2.56 10.88 12.81
CA GLY A 28 -3.06 10.98 14.17
C GLY A 28 -3.28 9.64 14.90
N ILE A 29 -3.02 8.51 14.24
CA ILE A 29 -3.10 7.17 14.85
C ILE A 29 -1.71 6.56 15.02
N SER A 30 -1.43 6.12 16.24
CA SER A 30 -0.22 5.36 16.57
C SER A 30 -0.58 3.90 16.81
N VAL A 31 0.09 2.99 16.11
CA VAL A 31 -0.04 1.54 16.29
C VAL A 31 1.21 0.96 16.93
N SER A 32 1.07 -0.19 17.60
CA SER A 32 2.21 -0.87 18.21
C SER A 32 3.13 -1.49 17.14
N GLU A 33 4.42 -1.64 17.47
CA GLU A 33 5.38 -2.32 16.60
C GLU A 33 5.00 -3.79 16.33
N GLU A 34 4.37 -4.44 17.30
CA GLU A 34 3.83 -5.80 17.15
C GLU A 34 2.79 -5.84 16.03
N ARG A 35 1.83 -4.89 16.03
CA ARG A 35 0.82 -4.79 14.99
C ARG A 35 1.43 -4.58 13.61
N LEU A 36 2.47 -3.74 13.52
CA LEU A 36 3.21 -3.52 12.29
C LEU A 36 3.89 -4.80 11.79
N ARG A 37 4.48 -5.59 12.69
CA ARG A 37 5.11 -6.89 12.34
C ARG A 37 4.09 -7.94 11.91
N GLU A 38 2.93 -8.00 12.57
CA GLU A 38 1.85 -8.91 12.17
C GLU A 38 1.34 -8.57 10.76
N LEU A 39 1.09 -7.29 10.48
CA LEU A 39 0.56 -6.83 9.19
C LEU A 39 1.62 -6.87 8.07
N SER A 40 2.89 -6.60 8.37
CA SER A 40 3.97 -6.66 7.37
C SER A 40 4.59 -8.04 7.20
N GLY A 41 4.23 -8.99 8.08
CA GLY A 41 4.65 -10.38 8.01
C GLY A 41 3.51 -11.32 7.67
N SER A 42 3.77 -12.61 7.89
CA SER A 42 2.80 -13.69 7.66
C SER A 42 2.11 -14.18 8.94
N ASP A 43 2.35 -13.51 10.07
CA ASP A 43 1.81 -13.91 11.39
C ASP A 43 0.37 -13.42 11.63
N ASN A 44 -0.26 -12.82 10.62
CA ASN A 44 -1.66 -12.42 10.66
C ASN A 44 -2.60 -13.55 10.21
N LYS A 45 -3.91 -13.38 10.46
CA LYS A 45 -4.96 -14.36 10.08
C LYS A 45 -4.99 -14.71 8.59
N ARG A 46 -4.45 -13.86 7.71
CA ARG A 46 -4.38 -14.09 6.26
C ARG A 46 -3.13 -14.87 5.86
N GLY A 47 -2.15 -15.04 6.76
CA GLY A 47 -0.90 -15.76 6.47
C GLY A 47 0.02 -15.07 5.47
N MET A 48 -0.24 -13.79 5.16
CA MET A 48 0.46 -13.05 4.11
C MET A 48 0.66 -11.60 4.50
N PRO A 49 1.74 -10.94 4.05
CA PRO A 49 1.95 -9.52 4.31
C PRO A 49 0.83 -8.69 3.67
N LEU A 50 0.22 -7.81 4.47
CA LEU A 50 -0.84 -6.89 4.08
C LEU A 50 -0.33 -5.46 3.89
N ILE A 51 0.78 -5.10 4.54
CA ILE A 51 1.42 -3.80 4.41
C ILE A 51 2.93 -3.96 4.14
N ALA A 52 3.51 -3.02 3.41
CA ALA A 52 4.95 -2.93 3.18
C ALA A 52 5.50 -1.64 3.78
N LYS A 53 6.70 -1.69 4.35
CA LYS A 53 7.36 -0.48 4.86
C LYS A 53 7.75 0.38 3.66
N ILE A 54 7.25 1.61 3.60
CA ILE A 54 7.73 2.62 2.66
C ILE A 54 9.11 3.00 3.19
N GLN A 55 10.15 2.55 2.50
CA GLN A 55 11.46 3.17 2.65
C GLN A 55 11.29 4.58 2.11
N ASP A 56 11.64 5.60 2.90
CA ASP A 56 11.65 6.99 2.46
C ASP A 56 12.70 7.15 1.35
N GLU A 57 12.39 6.67 0.14
CA GLU A 57 13.12 6.94 -1.07
C GLU A 57 12.79 8.36 -1.49
N THR A 58 13.45 9.33 -0.85
CA THR A 58 13.58 10.69 -1.39
C THR A 58 14.44 10.70 -2.68
N GLU A 59 14.65 9.58 -3.37
CA GLU A 59 15.52 9.49 -4.56
C GLU A 59 15.05 8.55 -5.67
N GLN A 60 13.76 8.23 -5.82
CA GLN A 60 13.25 7.73 -7.11
C GLN A 60 12.02 8.51 -7.53
N SER A 61 12.28 9.77 -7.88
CA SER A 61 11.48 10.55 -8.81
C SER A 61 11.19 9.74 -10.09
N GLU A 62 9.95 9.85 -10.57
CA GLU A 62 9.57 9.66 -11.98
C GLU A 62 9.69 8.25 -12.60
N ARG A 63 8.63 7.45 -12.45
CA ARG A 63 8.02 6.60 -13.50
C ARG A 63 6.80 5.90 -12.89
N ALA A 64 5.54 6.10 -13.29
CA ALA A 64 5.03 6.54 -14.57
C ALA A 64 3.58 7.03 -14.42
N GLU A 65 3.30 8.18 -15.00
CA GLU A 65 2.00 8.62 -15.52
C GLU A 65 2.31 9.17 -16.95
N PRO A 66 1.36 9.34 -17.87
CA PRO A 66 0.62 8.30 -18.60
C PRO A 66 0.64 8.60 -20.13
N ASN A 67 1.18 7.72 -20.98
CA ASN A 67 1.14 7.94 -22.43
C ASN A 67 -0.06 7.23 -23.08
N THR A 68 -1.18 7.95 -23.11
CA THR A 68 -2.19 8.04 -24.18
C THR A 68 -2.08 7.05 -25.37
N ASP A 69 -3.11 6.21 -25.53
CA ASP A 69 -3.66 5.81 -26.86
C ASP A 69 -4.24 7.07 -27.55
N PRO A 70 -4.47 7.17 -28.89
CA PRO A 70 -4.44 6.15 -29.95
C PRO A 70 -3.86 6.63 -31.32
N ALA A 71 -3.09 5.83 -32.08
CA ALA A 71 -2.89 6.06 -33.52
C ALA A 71 -2.24 4.87 -34.25
N LYS A 72 -3.02 3.82 -34.56
CA LYS A 72 -2.68 2.94 -35.68
C LYS A 72 -3.29 3.55 -36.96
N ALA A 73 -2.52 4.40 -37.63
CA ALA A 73 -2.76 4.76 -39.02
C ALA A 73 -1.43 4.75 -39.78
N THR A 74 -1.50 4.22 -41.00
CA THR A 74 -0.58 4.37 -42.15
C THR A 74 0.34 3.18 -42.49
N GLU A 75 -0.13 2.42 -43.48
CA GLU A 75 0.52 1.85 -44.69
C GLU A 75 1.98 1.32 -44.67
N ALA A 76 2.12 0.08 -45.16
CA ALA A 76 2.83 -0.23 -46.42
C ALA A 76 2.35 -1.57 -46.99
#